data_AF-A0A8C4QCL1-F1
#
_entry.id   AF-A0A8C4QCL1-F1
#
_cell.length_a   1.000
_cell.length_b   1.000
_cell.length_c   1.000
_cell.angle_alpha   90.00
_cell.angle_beta   90.00
_cell.angle_gamma   90.00
#
_symmetry.space_group_name_H-M   'P 1'
#
loop_
_entity.id
_entity.type
_entity.pdbx_description
1 polymer ?
#
loop_
_entity_poly.entity_id
_entity_poly.type
_entity_poly.pdbx_seq_one_letter_code
_entity_poly.pdbx_strand_id
1 'polypeptide(L)'
;MSKPDAKCCVDIFETFKHWEKTMTDVLAIVMEKEMHLAFDEDWLEIILIQPPWNLQALLKCLDKHWIAVFGFFLPRELQDTVANLRFMLRTGWKPSEGRAILNTLNGSLSLLEALGVRSDYNGSVPQAHEKLTQLVRESQKFLIKPRIECRQDTSKVLLKPRFKCGQSTSKVLAKRRFERKQNTSKAQNNSSTGSHLPSDQPTQLMSLSQPGCGSTNEYVAGGTDPWVVFEEIWAALLNLTSHLSAVTYESIQVPFEHLHSLTCAVNSLLLSLHRVVLEQGVGDGLSELQFCLLTMLRSPLLSLHPHDVSQASLQKCFSPSHNLQRLQVGAEQLAVILGQLQQFCQAIWLYYQLQQSSNCNSQATATVIAS
;
A
#
# COMPACT_ATOMS: atom_id res chain seq x y z
N MET A 1 -21.10 6.72 -56.49
CA MET A 1 -20.97 7.75 -55.42
C MET A 1 -20.95 7.01 -54.09
N SER A 2 -19.75 6.74 -53.57
CA SER A 2 -19.55 6.02 -52.31
C SER A 2 -19.90 6.91 -51.12
N LYS A 3 -20.64 6.37 -50.16
CA LYS A 3 -20.88 7.02 -48.85
C LYS A 3 -19.53 7.33 -48.18
N PRO A 4 -19.37 8.50 -47.55
CA PRO A 4 -18.19 8.76 -46.74
C PRO A 4 -18.26 7.88 -45.48
N ASP A 5 -17.26 7.03 -45.28
CA ASP A 5 -17.11 6.18 -44.11
C ASP A 5 -16.97 7.03 -42.84
N ALA A 6 -17.98 6.94 -41.97
CA ALA A 6 -18.03 7.60 -40.67
C ALA A 6 -17.12 6.92 -39.63
N LYS A 7 -15.83 6.74 -39.93
CA LYS A 7 -14.85 6.18 -38.99
C LYS A 7 -14.00 7.29 -38.37
N CYS A 8 -14.60 8.14 -37.52
CA CYS A 8 -13.91 9.31 -36.95
C CYS A 8 -14.06 9.51 -35.43
N CYS A 9 -14.33 8.46 -34.66
CA CYS A 9 -13.99 8.44 -33.24
C CYS A 9 -13.14 7.21 -32.98
N VAL A 10 -11.95 7.37 -32.38
CA VAL A 10 -11.37 6.25 -31.64
C VAL A 10 -12.37 5.92 -30.56
N ASP A 11 -12.88 4.71 -30.62
CA ASP A 11 -13.74 4.20 -29.57
C ASP A 11 -12.86 4.02 -28.34
N ILE A 12 -13.00 4.96 -27.40
CA ILE A 12 -12.29 4.98 -26.12
C ILE A 12 -12.49 3.66 -25.38
N PHE A 13 -13.68 3.06 -25.52
CA PHE A 13 -14.00 1.78 -24.93
C PHE A 13 -13.25 0.62 -25.61
N GLU A 14 -13.15 0.63 -26.94
CA GLU A 14 -12.34 -0.38 -27.65
C GLU A 14 -10.85 -0.22 -27.38
N THR A 15 -10.35 1.02 -27.25
CA THR A 15 -8.96 1.29 -26.85
C THR A 15 -8.68 0.74 -25.45
N PHE A 16 -9.60 0.97 -24.52
CA PHE A 16 -9.53 0.42 -23.17
C PHE A 16 -9.49 -1.11 -23.17
N LYS A 17 -10.34 -1.78 -23.96
CA LYS A 17 -10.29 -3.25 -24.07
C LYS A 17 -8.98 -3.76 -24.63
N HIS A 18 -8.43 -3.11 -25.66
CA HIS A 18 -7.15 -3.49 -26.24
C HIS A 18 -6.01 -3.32 -25.24
N TRP A 19 -6.02 -2.22 -24.49
CA TRP A 19 -5.10 -2.00 -23.39
C TRP A 19 -5.22 -3.08 -22.31
N GLU A 20 -6.44 -3.32 -21.82
CA GLU A 20 -6.72 -4.28 -20.74
C GLU A 20 -6.23 -5.68 -21.12
N LYS A 21 -6.54 -6.12 -22.35
CA LYS A 21 -6.08 -7.40 -22.88
C LYS A 21 -4.55 -7.45 -22.98
N THR A 22 -3.94 -6.45 -23.60
CA THR A 22 -2.48 -6.41 -23.80
C THR A 22 -1.74 -6.47 -22.46
N MET A 23 -2.22 -5.72 -21.46
CA MET A 23 -1.65 -5.74 -20.12
C MET A 23 -1.90 -7.06 -19.39
N THR A 24 -3.07 -7.68 -19.56
CA THR A 24 -3.36 -9.00 -18.97
C THR A 24 -2.37 -10.04 -19.50
N ASP A 25 -2.22 -10.11 -20.83
CA ASP A 25 -1.38 -11.10 -21.49
C ASP A 25 0.09 -10.99 -21.05
N VAL A 26 0.65 -9.77 -21.08
CA VAL A 26 2.06 -9.56 -20.71
C VAL A 26 2.31 -9.71 -19.22
N LEU A 27 1.42 -9.20 -18.36
CA LEU A 27 1.62 -9.28 -16.92
C LEU A 27 1.44 -10.71 -16.40
N ALA A 28 0.62 -11.56 -17.04
CA ALA A 28 0.53 -12.97 -16.69
C ALA A 28 1.87 -13.68 -16.86
N ILE A 29 2.55 -13.45 -17.99
CA ILE A 29 3.86 -14.03 -18.30
C ILE A 29 4.93 -13.51 -17.32
N VAL A 30 4.94 -12.19 -17.07
CA VAL A 30 5.85 -11.58 -16.10
C VAL A 30 5.62 -12.15 -14.70
N MET A 31 4.35 -12.25 -14.28
CA MET A 31 3.98 -12.76 -12.95
C MET A 31 4.45 -14.20 -12.77
N GLU A 32 4.11 -15.08 -13.71
CA GLU A 32 4.55 -16.48 -13.69
C GLU A 32 6.08 -16.57 -13.64
N LYS A 33 6.78 -15.83 -14.50
CA LYS A 33 8.23 -15.88 -14.58
C LYS A 33 8.91 -15.38 -13.31
N GLU A 34 8.52 -14.23 -12.79
CA GLU A 34 9.17 -13.62 -11.62
C GLU A 34 8.82 -14.36 -10.33
N MET A 35 7.58 -14.82 -10.18
CA MET A 35 7.18 -15.60 -9.01
C MET A 35 7.88 -16.96 -9.00
N HIS A 36 7.98 -17.63 -10.15
CA HIS A 36 8.73 -18.89 -10.26
C HIS A 36 10.23 -18.68 -10.01
N LEU A 37 10.81 -17.55 -10.42
CA LEU A 37 12.22 -17.25 -10.10
C LEU A 37 12.44 -16.96 -8.62
N ALA A 38 11.45 -16.39 -7.93
CA ALA A 38 11.55 -16.04 -6.52
C ALA A 38 11.27 -17.23 -5.59
N PHE A 39 10.42 -18.16 -6.01
CA PHE A 39 9.87 -19.20 -5.13
C PHE A 39 9.92 -20.62 -5.73
N ASP A 40 10.60 -20.80 -6.85
CA ASP A 40 10.70 -22.08 -7.56
C ASP A 40 9.32 -22.72 -7.77
N GLU A 41 9.16 -24.03 -7.56
CA GLU A 41 7.92 -24.79 -7.79
C GLU A 41 6.78 -24.38 -6.85
N ASP A 42 7.09 -23.75 -5.71
CA ASP A 42 6.10 -23.36 -4.68
C ASP A 42 5.40 -22.03 -5.01
N TRP A 43 5.75 -21.40 -6.13
CA TRP A 43 5.25 -20.06 -6.49
C TRP A 43 3.72 -19.98 -6.59
N LEU A 44 3.05 -21.07 -6.98
CA LEU A 44 1.59 -21.15 -7.05
C LEU A 44 0.93 -21.15 -5.66
N GLU A 45 1.63 -21.61 -4.63
CA GLU A 45 1.13 -21.59 -3.25
C GLU A 45 1.27 -20.19 -2.64
N ILE A 46 2.29 -19.45 -3.08
CA ILE A 46 2.64 -18.13 -2.53
C ILE A 46 1.92 -17.00 -3.26
N ILE A 47 1.59 -17.17 -4.54
CA ILE A 47 0.90 -16.14 -5.31
C ILE A 47 -0.49 -15.83 -4.71
N LEU A 48 -0.83 -14.54 -4.61
CA LEU A 48 -2.04 -14.11 -3.90
C LEU A 48 -3.33 -14.64 -4.55
N ILE A 49 -3.32 -14.71 -5.88
CA ILE A 49 -4.40 -15.24 -6.70
C ILE A 49 -3.72 -16.18 -7.69
N GLN A 50 -4.16 -17.43 -7.79
CA GLN A 50 -3.67 -18.40 -8.77
C GLN A 50 -4.27 -18.12 -10.17
N PRO A 51 -3.60 -18.54 -11.26
CA PRO A 51 -4.15 -18.36 -12.61
C PRO A 51 -5.41 -19.24 -12.81
N PRO A 52 -6.30 -18.91 -13.77
CA PRO A 52 -6.20 -17.83 -14.76
C PRO A 52 -6.52 -16.44 -14.17
N TRP A 53 -5.83 -15.41 -14.66
CA TRP A 53 -6.00 -14.04 -14.19
C TRP A 53 -6.70 -13.11 -15.17
N ASN A 54 -7.45 -12.16 -14.61
CA ASN A 54 -7.75 -10.90 -15.29
C ASN A 54 -6.75 -9.81 -14.85
N LEU A 55 -6.75 -8.67 -15.53
CA LEU A 55 -5.81 -7.58 -15.22
C LEU A 55 -5.89 -7.10 -13.77
N GLN A 56 -7.08 -7.02 -13.19
CA GLN A 56 -7.26 -6.59 -11.81
C GLN A 56 -6.58 -7.56 -10.82
N ALA A 57 -6.70 -8.87 -11.06
CA ALA A 57 -6.04 -9.89 -10.26
C ALA A 57 -4.52 -9.78 -10.38
N LEU A 58 -4.00 -9.59 -11.59
CA LEU A 58 -2.55 -9.43 -11.84
C LEU A 58 -1.98 -8.21 -11.11
N LEU A 59 -2.63 -7.05 -11.22
CA LEU A 59 -2.20 -5.84 -10.53
C LEU A 59 -2.31 -5.97 -9.00
N LYS A 60 -3.25 -6.78 -8.50
CA LYS A 60 -3.34 -7.10 -7.07
C LYS A 60 -2.18 -8.00 -6.62
N CYS A 61 -1.83 -9.02 -7.41
CA CYS A 61 -0.68 -9.87 -7.15
C CYS A 61 0.63 -9.06 -7.19
N LEU A 62 0.78 -8.20 -8.21
CA LEU A 62 1.95 -7.33 -8.40
C LEU A 62 2.14 -6.40 -7.20
N ASP A 63 1.08 -5.77 -6.70
CA ASP A 63 1.15 -4.90 -5.52
C ASP A 63 1.43 -5.69 -4.23
N LYS A 64 0.80 -6.86 -4.03
CA LYS A 64 1.02 -7.68 -2.83
C LYS A 64 2.45 -8.23 -2.77
N HIS A 65 2.98 -8.64 -3.92
CA HIS A 65 4.33 -9.17 -4.07
C HIS A 65 5.34 -8.10 -4.46
N TRP A 66 4.95 -6.83 -4.37
CA TRP A 66 5.83 -5.72 -4.70
C TRP A 66 7.09 -5.79 -3.87
N ILE A 67 6.95 -5.90 -2.55
CA ILE A 67 8.08 -5.89 -1.63
C ILE A 67 8.94 -7.16 -1.77
N ALA A 68 8.34 -8.32 -2.01
CA ALA A 68 9.01 -9.61 -1.99
C ALA A 68 9.58 -10.07 -3.35
N VAL A 69 9.18 -9.46 -4.47
CA VAL A 69 9.58 -9.89 -5.81
C VAL A 69 9.88 -8.71 -6.73
N PHE A 70 8.92 -7.81 -6.91
CA PHE A 70 8.99 -6.82 -8.00
C PHE A 70 9.82 -5.56 -7.64
N GLY A 71 9.80 -5.16 -6.38
CA GLY A 71 10.44 -3.96 -5.83
C GLY A 71 11.96 -4.06 -5.73
N PHE A 72 12.53 -5.24 -5.99
CA PHE A 72 13.97 -5.43 -6.13
C PHE A 72 14.52 -4.80 -7.41
N PHE A 73 13.70 -4.67 -8.45
CA PHE A 73 14.14 -4.20 -9.76
C PHE A 73 13.22 -3.15 -10.39
N LEU A 74 11.97 -3.03 -9.93
CA LEU A 74 11.09 -1.94 -10.33
C LEU A 74 11.29 -0.72 -9.41
N PRO A 75 11.41 0.50 -9.98
CA PRO A 75 11.43 1.74 -9.21
C PRO A 75 10.19 1.87 -8.32
N ARG A 76 10.37 2.37 -7.08
CA ARG A 76 9.29 2.50 -6.09
C ARG A 76 8.15 3.38 -6.58
N GLU A 77 8.44 4.40 -7.40
CA GLU A 77 7.47 5.33 -7.98
C GLU A 77 6.45 4.61 -8.89
N LEU A 78 6.81 3.45 -9.45
CA LEU A 78 5.89 2.63 -10.24
C LEU A 78 4.89 1.85 -9.37
N GLN A 79 5.14 1.71 -8.06
CA GLN A 79 4.17 1.09 -7.15
C GLN A 79 2.88 1.90 -7.11
N ASP A 80 2.99 3.23 -7.07
CA ASP A 80 1.83 4.12 -7.12
C ASP A 80 1.07 3.99 -8.44
N THR A 81 1.79 3.78 -9.55
CA THR A 81 1.18 3.53 -10.86
C THR A 81 0.35 2.24 -10.83
N VAL A 82 0.90 1.15 -10.29
CA VAL A 82 0.20 -0.13 -10.14
C VAL A 82 -1.03 -0.01 -9.22
N ALA A 83 -0.88 0.67 -8.09
CA ALA A 83 -1.96 0.92 -7.15
C ALA A 83 -3.10 1.72 -7.79
N ASN A 84 -2.76 2.75 -8.57
CA ASN A 84 -3.72 3.58 -9.31
C ASN A 84 -4.46 2.77 -10.39
N LEU A 85 -3.74 2.01 -11.21
CA LEU A 85 -4.35 1.12 -12.22
C LEU A 85 -5.32 0.12 -11.58
N ARG A 86 -4.91 -0.50 -10.47
CA ARG A 86 -5.75 -1.43 -9.71
C ARG A 86 -7.00 -0.75 -9.15
N PHE A 87 -6.85 0.45 -8.59
CA PHE A 87 -7.97 1.20 -8.04
C PHE A 87 -9.00 1.56 -9.12
N MET A 88 -8.54 1.99 -10.31
CA MET A 88 -9.39 2.28 -11.45
C MET A 88 -10.20 1.04 -11.87
N LEU A 89 -9.55 -0.11 -12.07
CA LEU A 89 -10.25 -1.34 -12.47
C LEU A 89 -11.26 -1.80 -11.40
N ARG A 90 -10.89 -1.73 -10.12
CA ARG A 90 -11.77 -2.13 -9.01
C ARG A 90 -13.06 -1.31 -8.94
N THR A 91 -12.99 -0.02 -9.31
CA THR A 91 -14.16 0.87 -9.27
C THR A 91 -15.06 0.73 -10.51
N GLY A 92 -14.74 -0.21 -11.42
CA GLY A 92 -15.45 -0.36 -12.69
C GLY A 92 -15.28 0.87 -13.59
N TRP A 93 -14.19 1.62 -13.39
CA TRP A 93 -13.91 2.83 -14.13
C TRP A 93 -13.89 2.54 -15.63
N LYS A 94 -14.65 3.32 -16.37
CA LYS A 94 -14.64 3.33 -17.83
C LYS A 94 -14.15 4.69 -18.29
N PRO A 95 -13.15 4.76 -19.18
CA PRO A 95 -12.69 6.04 -19.67
C PRO A 95 -13.81 6.75 -20.43
N SER A 96 -14.22 7.91 -19.89
CA SER A 96 -15.19 8.81 -20.54
C SER A 96 -14.50 9.88 -21.39
N GLU A 97 -13.19 10.06 -21.21
CA GLU A 97 -12.41 11.12 -21.84
C GLU A 97 -11.08 10.59 -22.38
N GLY A 98 -10.67 11.10 -23.55
CA GLY A 98 -9.44 10.69 -24.22
C GLY A 98 -8.16 10.94 -23.40
N ARG A 99 -8.15 11.98 -22.56
CA ARG A 99 -6.99 12.27 -21.69
C ARG A 99 -6.77 11.18 -20.64
N ALA A 100 -7.86 10.64 -20.09
CA ALA A 100 -7.75 9.65 -19.03
C ALA A 100 -7.23 8.31 -19.58
N ILE A 101 -7.69 7.87 -20.77
CA ILE A 101 -7.12 6.69 -21.43
C ILE A 101 -5.65 6.88 -21.83
N LEU A 102 -5.25 8.09 -22.26
CA LEU A 102 -3.83 8.37 -22.52
C LEU A 102 -2.97 8.25 -21.27
N ASN A 103 -3.42 8.78 -20.13
CA ASN A 103 -2.67 8.67 -18.87
C ASN A 103 -2.49 7.21 -18.47
N THR A 104 -3.55 6.40 -18.61
CA THR A 104 -3.50 4.95 -18.36
C THR A 104 -2.50 4.24 -19.27
N LEU A 105 -2.51 4.54 -20.58
CA LEU A 105 -1.57 3.98 -21.54
C LEU A 105 -0.12 4.37 -21.21
N ASN A 106 0.13 5.65 -20.90
CA ASN A 106 1.47 6.14 -20.57
C ASN A 106 2.01 5.52 -19.28
N GLY A 107 1.20 5.45 -18.21
CA GLY A 107 1.63 4.79 -16.98
C GLY A 107 1.93 3.30 -17.18
N SER A 108 1.20 2.65 -18.09
CA SER A 108 1.47 1.25 -18.46
C SER A 108 2.74 1.10 -19.29
N LEU A 109 3.05 2.05 -20.18
CA LEU A 109 4.32 2.07 -20.92
C LEU A 109 5.51 2.20 -19.97
N SER A 110 5.45 3.12 -19.00
CA SER A 110 6.53 3.25 -17.99
C SER A 110 6.74 1.96 -17.18
N LEU A 111 5.66 1.24 -16.87
CA LEU A 111 5.75 -0.09 -16.24
C LEU A 111 6.44 -1.12 -17.16
N LEU A 112 6.06 -1.17 -18.44
CA LEU A 112 6.66 -2.09 -19.41
C LEU A 112 8.13 -1.76 -19.71
N GLU A 113 8.50 -0.48 -19.75
CA GLU A 113 9.89 -0.04 -19.91
C GLU A 113 10.75 -0.55 -18.74
N ALA A 114 10.28 -0.37 -17.51
CA ALA A 114 11.00 -0.85 -16.33
C ALA A 114 11.09 -2.38 -16.27
N LEU A 115 10.03 -3.10 -16.68
CA LEU A 115 10.08 -4.56 -16.85
C LEU A 115 11.10 -4.95 -17.92
N GLY A 116 11.14 -4.23 -19.05
CA GLY A 116 12.03 -4.48 -20.17
C GLY A 116 13.52 -4.30 -19.83
N VAL A 117 13.84 -3.47 -18.84
CA VAL A 117 15.22 -3.35 -18.31
C VAL A 117 15.67 -4.66 -17.65
N ARG A 118 14.75 -5.40 -17.01
CA ARG A 118 15.07 -6.68 -16.35
C ARG A 118 15.18 -7.84 -17.33
N SER A 119 14.21 -7.99 -18.22
CA SER A 119 14.14 -9.12 -19.15
C SER A 119 13.23 -8.81 -20.33
N ASP A 120 13.39 -9.54 -21.42
CA ASP A 120 12.51 -9.47 -22.58
C ASP A 120 11.22 -10.32 -22.40
N TYR A 121 11.19 -11.19 -21.38
CA TYR A 121 10.12 -12.14 -21.10
C TYR A 121 9.68 -12.93 -22.35
N ASN A 122 10.66 -13.52 -23.03
CA ASN A 122 10.46 -14.25 -24.29
C ASN A 122 9.90 -13.35 -25.41
N GLY A 123 10.28 -12.08 -25.41
CA GLY A 123 9.79 -11.07 -26.36
C GLY A 123 8.40 -10.51 -26.04
N SER A 124 7.74 -10.94 -24.96
CA SER A 124 6.37 -10.52 -24.62
C SER A 124 6.29 -9.05 -24.22
N VAL A 125 7.26 -8.57 -23.43
CA VAL A 125 7.33 -7.16 -23.00
C VAL A 125 7.56 -6.21 -24.18
N PRO A 126 8.57 -6.39 -25.05
CA PRO A 126 8.75 -5.51 -26.21
C PRO A 126 7.55 -5.57 -27.18
N GLN A 127 6.91 -6.73 -27.34
CA GLN A 127 5.70 -6.84 -28.17
C GLN A 127 4.52 -6.05 -27.57
N ALA A 128 4.31 -6.15 -26.25
CA ALA A 128 3.27 -5.38 -25.56
C ALA A 128 3.57 -3.87 -25.60
N HIS A 129 4.83 -3.49 -25.46
CA HIS A 129 5.27 -2.10 -25.55
C HIS A 129 4.95 -1.49 -26.92
N GLU A 130 5.26 -2.19 -28.03
CA GLU A 130 4.91 -1.68 -29.36
C GLU A 130 3.39 -1.57 -29.56
N LYS A 131 2.62 -2.57 -29.11
CA LYS A 131 1.14 -2.53 -29.16
C LYS A 131 0.58 -1.32 -28.41
N LEU A 132 1.04 -1.06 -27.18
CA LEU A 132 0.60 0.10 -26.41
C LEU A 132 1.06 1.42 -27.01
N THR A 133 2.29 1.47 -27.54
CA THR A 133 2.81 2.66 -28.24
C THR A 133 1.95 2.99 -29.46
N GLN A 134 1.53 1.98 -30.22
CA GLN A 134 0.58 2.17 -31.32
C GLN A 134 -0.76 2.72 -30.82
N LEU A 135 -1.33 2.17 -29.74
CA LEU A 135 -2.58 2.67 -29.15
C LEU A 135 -2.46 4.14 -28.67
N VAL A 136 -1.30 4.53 -28.11
CA VAL A 136 -1.02 5.93 -27.75
C VAL A 136 -1.00 6.82 -28.98
N ARG A 137 -0.25 6.45 -30.02
CA ARG A 137 -0.17 7.22 -31.28
C ARG A 137 -1.54 7.38 -31.92
N GLU A 138 -2.35 6.32 -31.91
CA GLU A 138 -3.71 6.36 -32.42
C GLU A 138 -4.56 7.30 -31.57
N SER A 139 -4.59 7.13 -30.25
CA SER A 139 -5.37 7.96 -29.33
C SER A 139 -5.00 9.45 -29.37
N GLN A 140 -3.72 9.79 -29.51
CA GLN A 140 -3.22 11.17 -29.60
C GLN A 140 -3.70 11.91 -30.85
N LYS A 141 -3.81 11.25 -32.00
CA LYS A 141 -4.27 11.86 -33.27
C LYS A 141 -5.68 12.48 -33.15
N PHE A 142 -6.48 12.02 -32.20
CA PHE A 142 -7.86 12.49 -32.00
C PHE A 142 -7.96 13.62 -30.96
N LEU A 143 -6.98 13.74 -30.05
CA LEU A 143 -6.91 14.83 -29.08
C LEU A 143 -6.28 16.10 -29.64
N ILE A 144 -5.55 16.01 -30.76
CA ILE A 144 -4.90 17.14 -31.45
C ILE A 144 -5.79 17.74 -32.56
N LYS A 145 -6.91 17.11 -32.95
CA LYS A 145 -7.84 17.75 -33.89
C LYS A 145 -8.43 19.00 -33.23
N PRO A 146 -8.26 20.22 -33.81
CA PRO A 146 -8.94 21.39 -33.31
C PRO A 146 -10.44 21.09 -33.34
N ARG A 147 -11.14 21.53 -32.30
CA ARG A 147 -12.60 21.54 -32.21
C ARG A 147 -13.16 22.44 -33.31
N ILE A 148 -13.11 22.00 -34.57
CA ILE A 148 -13.84 22.63 -35.66
C ILE A 148 -15.29 22.27 -35.41
N GLU A 149 -16.07 23.31 -35.16
CA GLU A 149 -17.48 23.29 -34.79
C GLU A 149 -18.27 22.31 -35.64
N CYS A 150 -18.79 21.25 -35.02
CA CYS A 150 -19.95 20.56 -35.57
C CYS A 150 -21.19 21.38 -35.21
N ARG A 151 -21.35 22.53 -35.86
CA ARG A 151 -22.61 23.27 -35.91
C ARG A 151 -23.41 22.63 -37.03
N GLN A 152 -24.26 21.66 -36.70
CA GLN A 152 -25.31 21.26 -37.62
C GLN A 152 -26.58 22.02 -37.27
N ASP A 153 -26.89 22.93 -38.19
CA ASP A 153 -28.12 23.65 -38.35
C ASP A 153 -29.35 22.78 -38.07
N THR A 154 -30.12 23.18 -37.07
CA THR A 154 -31.56 22.93 -37.05
C THR A 154 -32.27 24.27 -37.17
N SER A 155 -32.11 24.90 -38.34
CA SER A 155 -32.97 26.01 -38.74
C SER A 155 -33.99 25.54 -39.78
N LYS A 156 -35.26 25.66 -39.37
CA LYS A 156 -36.52 25.76 -40.15
C LYS A 156 -37.43 24.53 -40.13
N VAL A 157 -38.30 24.46 -39.11
CA VAL A 157 -39.76 24.53 -39.33
C VAL A 157 -40.37 25.41 -38.23
N LEU A 158 -41.01 26.52 -38.65
CA LEU A 158 -41.86 27.41 -37.84
C LEU A 158 -42.96 26.56 -37.17
N LEU A 159 -43.39 26.79 -35.92
CA LEU A 159 -44.26 27.91 -35.54
C LEU A 159 -44.26 28.05 -33.99
N LYS A 160 -43.84 29.22 -33.49
CA LYS A 160 -44.36 29.85 -32.24
C LYS A 160 -45.51 30.82 -32.67
N PRO A 161 -46.33 31.48 -31.80
CA PRO A 161 -46.10 31.76 -30.37
C PRO A 161 -47.35 31.89 -29.44
N ARG A 162 -47.13 31.92 -28.11
CA ARG A 162 -47.53 33.04 -27.19
C ARG A 162 -47.01 32.75 -25.77
N PHE A 163 -46.00 33.49 -25.26
CA PHE A 163 -46.06 34.73 -24.43
C PHE A 163 -46.58 34.44 -23.00
N LYS A 164 -46.00 34.86 -21.84
CA LYS A 164 -45.14 36.00 -21.40
C LYS A 164 -44.43 35.58 -20.08
N CYS A 165 -43.16 35.91 -19.85
CA CYS A 165 -42.62 37.10 -19.12
C CYS A 165 -42.94 37.18 -17.61
N GLY A 166 -41.89 37.18 -16.78
CA GLY A 166 -41.91 37.59 -15.37
C GLY A 166 -40.49 37.62 -14.80
N GLN A 167 -40.01 38.83 -14.52
CA GLN A 167 -38.66 39.19 -14.06
C GLN A 167 -38.51 39.04 -12.53
N SER A 168 -37.24 39.21 -12.07
CA SER A 168 -36.81 39.72 -10.75
C SER A 168 -36.83 38.68 -9.61
N THR A 169 -35.89 38.59 -8.64
CA THR A 169 -34.87 39.50 -8.08
C THR A 169 -33.72 38.68 -7.44
N SER A 170 -32.66 39.39 -7.09
CA SER A 170 -31.39 38.95 -6.52
C SER A 170 -31.34 39.17 -5.00
N LYS A 171 -30.39 38.49 -4.31
CA LYS A 171 -29.83 38.74 -2.94
C LYS A 171 -30.74 38.25 -1.77
N VAL A 172 -30.28 37.63 -0.67
CA VAL A 172 -29.27 37.97 0.37
C VAL A 172 -29.15 36.69 1.27
N LEU A 173 -28.01 36.04 1.56
CA LEU A 173 -26.95 36.31 2.55
C LEU A 173 -27.37 36.40 4.05
N ALA A 174 -27.22 35.32 4.83
CA ALA A 174 -26.69 35.25 6.23
C ALA A 174 -27.19 33.96 6.92
N LYS A 175 -26.37 33.01 7.40
CA LYS A 175 -25.34 33.02 8.47
C LYS A 175 -25.95 32.83 9.88
N ARG A 176 -25.32 31.90 10.63
CA ARG A 176 -25.30 31.68 12.12
C ARG A 176 -26.47 30.88 12.71
N ARG A 177 -26.31 30.02 13.72
CA ARG A 177 -25.17 29.54 14.54
C ARG A 177 -25.69 28.41 15.43
N PHE A 178 -24.78 27.50 15.81
CA PHE A 178 -24.73 26.65 17.01
C PHE A 178 -25.72 26.94 18.15
N GLU A 179 -26.29 25.88 18.73
CA GLU A 179 -26.38 25.75 20.20
C GLU A 179 -26.45 24.29 20.66
N ARG A 180 -25.71 24.03 21.74
CA ARG A 180 -25.40 22.77 22.41
C ARG A 180 -26.00 22.87 23.81
N LYS A 181 -26.78 21.90 24.29
CA LYS A 181 -27.04 21.72 25.73
C LYS A 181 -27.08 20.24 26.11
N GLN A 182 -26.25 19.93 27.10
CA GLN A 182 -26.20 18.69 27.89
C GLN A 182 -27.15 18.79 29.10
N ASN A 183 -27.24 17.66 29.81
CA ASN A 183 -27.60 17.42 31.23
C ASN A 183 -28.98 16.73 31.43
N THR A 184 -29.20 15.73 32.30
CA THR A 184 -28.39 14.99 33.31
C THR A 184 -29.26 13.87 33.94
N SER A 185 -28.70 12.68 34.16
CA SER A 185 -28.81 11.70 35.29
C SER A 185 -30.10 11.38 36.08
N LYS A 186 -30.34 10.07 36.33
CA LYS A 186 -30.53 9.38 37.66
C LYS A 186 -30.71 7.84 37.46
N ALA A 187 -29.88 6.98 38.07
CA ALA A 187 -30.10 6.14 39.29
C ALA A 187 -31.25 5.11 39.13
N GLN A 188 -31.19 3.80 39.48
CA GLN A 188 -30.59 3.12 40.63
C GLN A 188 -30.76 1.57 40.49
N ASN A 189 -29.80 0.79 41.04
CA ASN A 189 -29.87 -0.51 41.75
C ASN A 189 -30.77 -1.69 41.31
N ASN A 190 -30.19 -2.90 41.11
CA ASN A 190 -30.25 -4.02 42.10
C ASN A 190 -29.59 -5.34 41.60
N SER A 191 -29.40 -6.22 42.58
CA SER A 191 -28.52 -7.38 42.75
C SER A 191 -28.93 -8.74 42.14
N SER A 192 -27.88 -9.56 41.90
CA SER A 192 -27.67 -10.98 42.29
C SER A 192 -28.32 -12.18 41.57
N THR A 193 -27.42 -13.14 41.26
CA THR A 193 -27.49 -14.63 41.32
C THR A 193 -28.31 -15.44 40.32
N GLY A 194 -27.69 -16.48 39.75
CA GLY A 194 -28.38 -17.72 39.36
C GLY A 194 -27.94 -18.36 38.03
N SER A 195 -27.19 -19.45 38.14
CA SER A 195 -26.76 -20.43 37.12
C SER A 195 -27.88 -21.09 36.29
N HIS A 196 -27.64 -21.34 34.99
CA HIS A 196 -27.75 -22.65 34.31
C HIS A 196 -27.64 -22.52 32.77
N LEU A 197 -26.78 -23.34 32.15
CA LEU A 197 -26.89 -23.86 30.76
C LEU A 197 -27.80 -25.12 30.80
N PRO A 198 -28.33 -25.68 29.68
CA PRO A 198 -27.81 -25.57 28.29
C PRO A 198 -28.86 -25.45 27.16
N SER A 199 -28.32 -25.34 25.93
CA SER A 199 -28.84 -25.90 24.68
C SER A 199 -29.61 -25.00 23.71
N ASP A 200 -29.30 -25.26 22.43
CA ASP A 200 -30.00 -24.95 21.18
C ASP A 200 -29.69 -23.61 20.47
N GLN A 201 -28.53 -23.63 19.81
CA GLN A 201 -28.23 -23.01 18.50
C GLN A 201 -29.17 -23.58 17.39
N PRO A 202 -29.36 -22.95 16.20
CA PRO A 202 -28.25 -22.55 15.33
C PRO A 202 -28.45 -21.32 14.43
N THR A 203 -27.42 -20.50 14.29
CA THR A 203 -27.12 -19.85 13.01
C THR A 203 -25.60 -19.76 12.86
N GLN A 204 -25.10 -20.62 11.98
CA GLN A 204 -23.69 -20.93 11.75
C GLN A 204 -22.98 -19.81 10.99
N LEU A 205 -21.85 -19.35 11.52
CA LEU A 205 -20.78 -18.69 10.79
C LEU A 205 -19.45 -19.22 11.33
N MET A 206 -19.10 -20.39 10.82
CA MET A 206 -17.84 -21.14 10.90
C MET A 206 -17.79 -21.81 9.52
N SER A 207 -16.70 -21.90 8.77
CA SER A 207 -15.31 -21.99 9.15
C SER A 207 -14.51 -22.09 7.85
N LEU A 208 -13.25 -21.63 7.89
CA LEU A 208 -12.20 -22.16 7.03
C LEU A 208 -12.19 -23.68 7.18
N SER A 209 -12.60 -24.37 6.11
CA SER A 209 -12.31 -25.78 5.91
C SER A 209 -11.11 -25.87 4.96
N GLN A 210 -9.93 -26.09 5.54
CA GLN A 210 -8.93 -26.98 4.95
C GLN A 210 -8.86 -28.22 5.89
N PRO A 211 -8.25 -29.38 5.53
CA PRO A 211 -7.36 -29.67 4.41
C PRO A 211 -7.56 -31.06 3.75
N GLY A 212 -6.75 -31.38 2.75
CA GLY A 212 -6.69 -32.71 2.14
C GLY A 212 -5.26 -33.24 1.95
N CYS A 213 -4.50 -33.39 3.04
CA CYS A 213 -3.39 -34.35 3.31
C CYS A 213 -2.48 -33.72 4.36
N GLY A 214 -2.07 -34.35 5.45
CA GLY A 214 -2.27 -35.68 5.99
C GLY A 214 -1.48 -35.69 7.28
N SER A 215 -2.21 -35.57 8.40
CA SER A 215 -1.83 -35.82 9.80
C SER A 215 -0.37 -36.12 10.14
N THR A 216 0.20 -35.31 11.03
CA THR A 216 0.46 -35.74 12.42
C THR A 216 0.11 -34.61 13.39
N ASN A 217 -0.82 -34.92 14.29
CA ASN A 217 -1.21 -34.08 15.42
C ASN A 217 -0.04 -33.98 16.40
N GLU A 218 0.32 -32.75 16.76
CA GLU A 218 0.65 -32.40 18.15
C GLU A 218 0.36 -30.90 18.34
N TYR A 219 -0.87 -30.61 18.74
CA TYR A 219 -1.25 -29.33 19.34
C TYR A 219 -0.77 -29.36 20.79
N VAL A 220 0.22 -28.52 21.09
CA VAL A 220 0.57 -28.14 22.46
C VAL A 220 0.69 -26.62 22.54
N ALA A 221 -0.14 -26.04 23.41
CA ALA A 221 -0.04 -24.76 24.11
C ALA A 221 0.11 -23.44 23.31
N GLY A 222 -1.01 -22.72 23.14
CA GLY A 222 -1.17 -21.33 23.59
C GLY A 222 -0.26 -20.20 23.08
N GLY A 223 0.57 -20.39 22.04
CA GLY A 223 1.41 -19.32 21.49
C GLY A 223 0.84 -18.67 20.23
N THR A 224 0.97 -17.35 20.11
CA THR A 224 0.74 -16.62 18.85
C THR A 224 1.77 -17.08 17.81
N ASP A 225 1.36 -17.30 16.56
CA ASP A 225 2.29 -17.61 15.47
C ASP A 225 3.31 -16.47 15.32
N PRO A 226 4.63 -16.73 15.51
CA PRO A 226 5.67 -15.73 15.37
C PRO A 226 5.61 -14.95 14.05
N TRP A 227 5.12 -15.55 12.96
CA TRP A 227 5.00 -14.86 11.67
C TRP A 227 3.99 -13.72 11.71
N VAL A 228 2.89 -13.89 12.43
CA VAL A 228 1.88 -12.84 12.62
C VAL A 228 2.51 -11.66 13.38
N VAL A 229 3.35 -11.95 14.37
CA VAL A 229 4.07 -10.94 15.13
C VAL A 229 5.03 -10.14 14.24
N PHE A 230 5.77 -10.81 13.34
CA PHE A 230 6.63 -10.11 12.38
C PHE A 230 5.83 -9.19 11.47
N GLU A 231 4.74 -9.67 10.88
CA GLU A 231 3.89 -8.88 9.97
C GLU A 231 3.29 -7.64 10.66
N GLU A 232 2.86 -7.77 11.92
CA GLU A 232 2.32 -6.63 12.68
C GLU A 232 3.38 -5.57 12.97
N ILE A 233 4.55 -6.00 13.47
CA ILE A 233 5.69 -5.09 13.71
C ILE A 233 6.10 -4.42 12.41
N TRP A 234 6.13 -5.18 11.33
CA TRP A 234 6.49 -4.71 10.00
C TRP A 234 5.57 -3.61 9.49
N ALA A 235 4.26 -3.88 9.53
CA ALA A 235 3.24 -2.93 9.11
C ALA A 235 3.30 -1.65 9.96
N ALA A 236 3.52 -1.78 11.27
CA ALA A 236 3.66 -0.65 12.18
C ALA A 236 4.89 0.22 11.86
N LEU A 237 6.04 -0.40 11.59
CA LEU A 237 7.27 0.31 11.21
C LEU A 237 7.14 1.05 9.88
N LEU A 238 6.55 0.42 8.87
CA LEU A 238 6.28 1.06 7.58
C LEU A 238 5.32 2.26 7.74
N ASN A 239 4.29 2.11 8.56
CA ASN A 239 3.36 3.20 8.82
C ASN A 239 4.07 4.36 9.55
N LEU A 240 4.85 4.06 10.59
CA LEU A 240 5.62 5.06 11.33
C LEU A 240 6.58 5.83 10.43
N THR A 241 7.40 5.13 9.63
CA THR A 241 8.37 5.78 8.72
C THR A 241 7.67 6.67 7.68
N SER A 242 6.52 6.23 7.15
CA SER A 242 5.72 7.06 6.24
C SER A 242 5.23 8.35 6.92
N HIS A 243 4.79 8.27 8.18
CA HIS A 243 4.37 9.44 8.95
C HIS A 243 5.54 10.38 9.26
N LEU A 244 6.70 9.85 9.65
CA LEU A 244 7.90 10.65 9.96
C LEU A 244 8.39 11.46 8.75
N SER A 245 8.24 10.93 7.54
CA SER A 245 8.59 11.67 6.31
C SER A 245 7.73 12.93 6.08
N ALA A 246 6.56 13.02 6.72
CA ALA A 246 5.61 14.12 6.56
C ALA A 246 5.61 15.13 7.74
N VAL A 247 6.35 14.86 8.83
CA VAL A 247 6.33 15.70 10.03
C VAL A 247 7.16 16.97 9.85
N THR A 248 6.57 18.12 10.21
CA THR A 248 7.25 19.42 10.31
C THR A 248 7.70 19.69 11.76
N TYR A 249 8.84 20.38 11.91
CA TYR A 249 9.73 20.34 13.07
C TYR A 249 9.31 21.12 14.34
N GLU A 250 8.00 21.28 14.62
CA GLU A 250 7.55 22.24 15.65
C GLU A 250 7.53 21.73 17.10
N SER A 251 7.69 20.42 17.38
CA SER A 251 7.67 19.88 18.75
C SER A 251 8.42 18.54 18.89
N ILE A 252 9.69 18.56 19.35
CA ILE A 252 10.63 17.44 19.10
C ILE A 252 11.23 16.77 20.35
N GLN A 253 11.09 17.30 21.56
CA GLN A 253 11.88 16.78 22.70
C GLN A 253 11.45 15.39 23.22
N VAL A 254 10.15 15.12 23.40
CA VAL A 254 9.66 13.81 23.93
C VAL A 254 9.70 12.66 22.89
N PRO A 255 9.52 12.91 21.57
CA PRO A 255 9.65 11.87 20.53
C PRO A 255 11.06 11.29 20.33
N PHE A 256 12.13 12.03 20.67
CA PHE A 256 13.50 11.63 20.29
C PHE A 256 14.01 10.40 21.04
N GLU A 257 13.88 10.35 22.37
CA GLU A 257 14.39 9.21 23.16
C GLU A 257 13.68 7.91 22.80
N HIS A 258 12.36 7.97 22.60
CA HIS A 258 11.55 6.83 22.16
C HIS A 258 11.95 6.37 20.76
N LEU A 259 12.19 7.32 19.84
CA LEU A 259 12.59 6.99 18.48
C LEU A 259 14.01 6.44 18.39
N HIS A 260 14.93 6.97 19.19
CA HIS A 260 16.29 6.46 19.30
C HIS A 260 16.27 5.03 19.89
N SER A 261 15.50 4.81 20.95
CA SER A 261 15.28 3.47 21.53
C SER A 261 14.70 2.49 20.50
N LEU A 262 13.70 2.91 19.72
CA LEU A 262 13.15 2.10 18.63
C LEU A 262 14.19 1.80 17.55
N THR A 263 14.99 2.79 17.16
CA THR A 263 16.07 2.62 16.18
C THR A 263 17.09 1.57 16.66
N CYS A 264 17.47 1.64 17.94
CA CYS A 264 18.34 0.64 18.56
C CYS A 264 17.68 -0.75 18.60
N ALA A 265 16.39 -0.84 18.93
CA ALA A 265 15.66 -2.11 18.95
C ALA A 265 15.56 -2.74 17.56
N VAL A 266 15.30 -1.94 16.52
CA VAL A 266 15.28 -2.38 15.11
C VAL A 266 16.65 -2.88 14.67
N ASN A 267 17.73 -2.18 15.05
CA ASN A 267 19.09 -2.62 14.77
C ASN A 267 19.44 -3.95 15.45
N SER A 268 19.09 -4.10 16.73
CA SER A 268 19.27 -5.36 17.45
C SER A 268 18.46 -6.51 16.85
N LEU A 269 17.23 -6.23 16.41
CA LEU A 269 16.42 -7.22 15.70
C LEU A 269 17.13 -7.68 14.42
N LEU A 270 17.61 -6.74 13.60
CA LEU A 270 18.31 -7.05 12.35
C LEU A 270 19.53 -7.95 12.58
N LEU A 271 20.35 -7.62 13.59
CA LEU A 271 21.51 -8.43 13.97
C LEU A 271 21.12 -9.83 14.45
N SER A 272 20.07 -9.94 15.28
CA SER A 272 19.59 -11.24 15.76
C SER A 272 19.05 -12.12 14.62
N LEU A 273 18.34 -11.53 13.65
CA LEU A 273 17.87 -12.23 12.45
C LEU A 273 19.04 -12.72 11.60
N HIS A 274 20.04 -11.87 11.39
CA HIS A 274 21.23 -12.24 10.64
C HIS A 274 21.97 -13.43 11.28
N ARG A 275 22.09 -13.45 12.62
CA ARG A 275 22.65 -14.59 13.36
C ARG A 275 21.80 -15.85 13.17
N VAL A 276 20.48 -15.76 13.30
CA VAL A 276 19.57 -16.91 13.09
C VAL A 276 19.68 -17.46 11.66
N VAL A 277 19.79 -16.58 10.66
CA VAL A 277 19.88 -16.98 9.24
C VAL A 277 21.23 -17.63 8.92
N LEU A 278 22.35 -17.09 9.42
CA LEU A 278 23.68 -17.59 9.08
C LEU A 278 24.16 -18.75 9.97
N GLU A 279 23.81 -18.74 11.25
CA GLU A 279 24.44 -19.62 12.25
C GLU A 279 23.59 -20.85 12.60
N GLN A 280 22.51 -21.12 11.84
CA GLN A 280 21.57 -22.25 11.97
C GLN A 280 21.82 -23.16 13.19
N GLY A 281 21.32 -22.76 14.37
CA GLY A 281 21.26 -23.65 15.53
C GLY A 281 22.05 -23.27 16.78
N VAL A 282 22.61 -22.06 16.89
CA VAL A 282 23.06 -21.57 18.21
C VAL A 282 21.83 -21.07 18.99
N GLY A 283 21.49 -21.75 20.10
CA GLY A 283 20.32 -21.42 20.93
C GLY A 283 20.26 -19.96 21.37
N ASP A 284 21.42 -19.30 21.46
CA ASP A 284 21.58 -17.90 21.85
C ASP A 284 20.90 -16.93 20.86
N GLY A 285 20.94 -17.21 19.55
CA GLY A 285 20.35 -16.33 18.53
C GLY A 285 18.82 -16.27 18.61
N LEU A 286 18.16 -17.37 18.97
CA LEU A 286 16.71 -17.39 19.15
C LEU A 286 16.26 -16.65 20.41
N SER A 287 17.04 -16.73 21.50
CA SER A 287 16.78 -15.98 22.72
C SER A 287 16.94 -14.48 22.51
N GLU A 288 18.00 -14.05 21.80
CA GLU A 288 18.18 -12.65 21.41
C GLU A 288 17.04 -12.15 20.53
N LEU A 289 16.62 -12.94 19.54
CA LEU A 289 15.50 -12.61 18.66
C LEU A 289 14.19 -12.45 19.44
N GLN A 290 13.89 -13.39 20.34
CA GLN A 290 12.72 -13.32 21.22
C GLN A 290 12.72 -12.03 22.04
N PHE A 291 13.86 -11.67 22.63
CA PHE A 291 14.02 -10.46 23.41
C PHE A 291 13.78 -9.20 22.57
N CYS A 292 14.34 -9.15 21.36
CA CYS A 292 14.16 -8.02 20.44
C CYS A 292 12.69 -7.83 20.04
N LEU A 293 11.99 -8.93 19.70
CA LEU A 293 10.57 -8.91 19.37
C LEU A 293 9.71 -8.38 20.52
N LEU A 294 9.91 -8.90 21.73
CA LEU A 294 9.18 -8.44 22.92
C LEU A 294 9.46 -6.98 23.25
N THR A 295 10.70 -6.52 23.04
CA THR A 295 11.08 -5.11 23.24
C THR A 295 10.31 -4.19 22.28
N MET A 296 10.21 -4.58 21.00
CA MET A 296 9.46 -3.78 20.01
C MET A 296 7.95 -3.81 20.23
N LEU A 297 7.36 -4.96 20.60
CA LEU A 297 5.93 -5.05 20.91
C LEU A 297 5.52 -4.18 22.10
N ARG A 298 6.45 -3.93 23.03
CA ARG A 298 6.25 -3.03 24.17
C ARG A 298 6.53 -1.57 23.84
N SER A 299 6.97 -1.27 22.62
CA SER A 299 7.24 0.11 22.21
C SER A 299 5.93 0.90 22.13
N PRO A 300 5.79 2.02 22.86
CA PRO A 300 4.60 2.85 22.80
C PRO A 300 4.41 3.49 21.41
N LEU A 301 5.47 3.55 20.58
CA LEU A 301 5.42 4.15 19.25
C LEU A 301 4.70 3.28 18.22
N LEU A 302 4.74 1.95 18.37
CA LEU A 302 4.16 1.04 17.38
C LEU A 302 2.67 0.76 17.64
N SER A 303 2.14 1.13 18.82
CA SER A 303 0.75 0.87 19.22
C SER A 303 0.34 -0.61 19.09
N LEU A 304 1.28 -1.53 19.31
CA LEU A 304 1.05 -2.97 19.21
C LEU A 304 0.64 -3.55 20.55
N HIS A 305 -0.07 -4.67 20.51
CA HIS A 305 -0.41 -5.41 21.71
C HIS A 305 0.73 -6.38 22.05
N PRO A 306 1.12 -6.53 23.33
CA PRO A 306 2.12 -7.51 23.72
C PRO A 306 1.63 -8.92 23.38
N HIS A 307 2.43 -9.65 22.60
CA HIS A 307 2.20 -11.05 22.28
C HIS A 307 3.16 -11.93 23.07
N ASP A 308 2.68 -13.11 23.48
CA ASP A 308 3.52 -14.15 24.06
C ASP A 308 4.25 -14.89 22.94
N VAL A 309 5.52 -14.52 22.74
CA VAL A 309 6.43 -15.19 21.80
C VAL A 309 7.34 -16.10 22.61
N SER A 310 7.23 -17.42 22.41
CA SER A 310 8.11 -18.40 23.06
C SER A 310 9.29 -18.80 22.18
N GLN A 311 10.43 -19.16 22.79
CA GLN A 311 11.59 -19.67 22.06
C GLN A 311 11.28 -20.96 21.28
N ALA A 312 10.46 -21.85 21.84
CA ALA A 312 10.03 -23.08 21.18
C ALA A 312 9.16 -22.80 19.94
N SER A 313 8.29 -21.79 20.01
CA SER A 313 7.49 -21.32 18.87
C SER A 313 8.39 -20.76 17.76
N LEU A 314 9.38 -19.94 18.12
CA LEU A 314 10.35 -19.39 17.16
C LEU A 314 11.18 -20.50 16.50
N GLN A 315 11.67 -21.46 17.29
CA GLN A 315 12.44 -22.59 16.75
C GLN A 315 11.63 -23.37 15.71
N LYS A 316 10.36 -23.68 16.00
CA LYS A 316 9.47 -24.36 15.04
C LYS A 316 9.25 -23.53 13.76
N CYS A 317 9.13 -22.21 13.88
CA CYS A 317 8.94 -21.32 12.73
C CYS A 317 10.16 -21.21 11.82
N PHE A 318 11.38 -21.32 12.36
CA PHE A 318 12.61 -21.15 11.58
C PHE A 318 13.29 -22.46 11.15
N SER A 319 12.75 -23.62 11.53
CA SER A 319 13.21 -24.92 11.03
C SER A 319 13.10 -25.10 9.50
N PRO A 320 12.06 -24.61 8.80
CA PRO A 320 11.95 -24.78 7.35
C PRO A 320 12.89 -23.85 6.56
N SER A 321 13.52 -24.36 5.49
CA SER A 321 14.43 -23.59 4.62
C SER A 321 13.76 -22.40 3.92
N HIS A 322 12.50 -22.54 3.47
CA HIS A 322 11.75 -21.46 2.82
C HIS A 322 11.54 -20.25 3.75
N ASN A 323 11.43 -20.49 5.06
CA ASN A 323 11.24 -19.45 6.06
C ASN A 323 12.52 -18.65 6.31
N LEU A 324 13.69 -19.28 6.13
CA LEU A 324 14.98 -18.57 6.19
C LEU A 324 15.17 -17.61 5.01
N GLN A 325 14.73 -17.99 3.80
CA GLN A 325 14.73 -17.08 2.65
C GLN A 325 13.80 -15.88 2.87
N ARG A 326 12.60 -16.11 3.41
CA ARG A 326 11.67 -15.03 3.78
C ARG A 326 12.26 -14.10 4.83
N LEU A 327 12.98 -14.64 5.82
CA LEU A 327 13.71 -13.84 6.81
C LEU A 327 14.81 -13.00 6.17
N GLN A 328 15.55 -13.54 5.21
CA GLN A 328 16.61 -12.80 4.53
C GLN A 328 16.05 -11.56 3.81
N VAL A 329 14.94 -11.73 3.09
CA VAL A 329 14.22 -10.63 2.44
C VAL A 329 13.72 -9.61 3.48
N GLY A 330 13.15 -10.08 4.59
CA GLY A 330 12.74 -9.21 5.69
C GLY A 330 13.91 -8.45 6.33
N ALA A 331 15.07 -9.08 6.48
CA ALA A 331 16.27 -8.44 7.03
C ALA A 331 16.79 -7.32 6.12
N GLU A 332 16.85 -7.54 4.81
CA GLU A 332 17.26 -6.51 3.84
C GLU A 332 16.35 -5.29 3.89
N GLN A 333 15.05 -5.50 3.98
CA GLN A 333 14.09 -4.40 4.06
C GLN A 333 14.15 -3.70 5.43
N LEU A 334 14.47 -4.42 6.51
CA LEU A 334 14.60 -3.85 7.84
C LEU A 334 15.83 -2.94 7.91
N ALA A 335 16.89 -3.30 7.18
CA ALA A 335 18.06 -2.43 7.00
C ALA A 335 17.70 -1.10 6.32
N VAL A 336 16.79 -1.11 5.35
CA VAL A 336 16.28 0.12 4.71
C VAL A 336 15.51 0.98 5.72
N ILE A 337 14.59 0.36 6.48
CA ILE A 337 13.82 1.05 7.53
C ILE A 337 14.76 1.64 8.59
N LEU A 338 15.77 0.88 9.02
CA LEU A 338 16.78 1.32 9.96
C LEU A 338 17.52 2.56 9.46
N GLY A 339 17.94 2.55 8.19
CA GLY A 339 18.59 3.70 7.56
C GLY A 339 17.72 4.97 7.59
N GLN A 340 16.43 4.83 7.33
CA GLN A 340 15.47 5.95 7.39
C GLN A 340 15.30 6.49 8.81
N LEU A 341 15.14 5.61 9.80
CA LEU A 341 15.01 5.99 11.20
C LEU A 341 16.28 6.70 11.70
N GLN A 342 17.46 6.22 11.31
CA GLN A 342 18.75 6.85 11.65
C GLN A 342 18.87 8.25 11.04
N GLN A 343 18.56 8.40 9.75
CA GLN A 343 18.57 9.71 9.09
C GLN A 343 17.65 10.71 9.80
N PHE A 344 16.46 10.26 10.19
CA PHE A 344 15.51 11.10 10.90
C PHE A 344 16.00 11.49 12.31
N CYS A 345 16.55 10.54 13.07
CA CYS A 345 17.17 10.83 14.36
C CYS A 345 18.31 11.85 14.23
N GLN A 346 19.15 11.72 13.20
CA GLN A 346 20.24 12.65 12.92
C GLN A 346 19.72 14.06 12.60
N ALA A 347 18.67 14.17 11.79
CA ALA A 347 18.04 15.45 11.46
C ALA A 347 17.48 16.16 12.71
N ILE A 348 16.80 15.41 13.59
CA ILE A 348 16.33 15.93 14.89
C ILE A 348 17.49 16.42 15.75
N TRP A 349 18.54 15.63 15.86
CA TRP A 349 19.70 15.97 16.69
C TRP A 349 20.37 17.25 16.19
N LEU A 350 20.57 17.41 14.88
CA LEU A 350 21.10 18.63 14.27
C LEU A 350 20.20 19.84 14.50
N TYR A 351 18.87 19.68 14.37
CA TYR A 351 17.92 20.74 14.68
C TYR A 351 18.02 21.20 16.15
N TYR A 352 18.11 20.26 17.09
CA TYR A 352 18.26 20.56 18.50
C TYR A 352 19.57 21.32 18.81
N GLN A 353 20.67 20.92 18.18
CA GLN A 353 21.96 21.63 18.28
C GLN A 353 21.85 23.09 17.77
N LEU A 354 21.19 23.29 16.63
CA LEU A 354 20.97 24.63 16.08
C LEU A 354 20.14 25.51 17.01
N GLN A 355 19.06 24.99 17.59
CA GLN A 355 18.21 25.71 18.55
C GLN A 355 18.97 26.13 19.82
N GLN A 356 19.86 25.27 20.34
CA GLN A 356 20.71 25.64 21.47
C GLN A 356 21.71 26.74 21.11
N SER A 357 22.30 26.69 19.91
CA SER A 357 23.23 27.73 19.44
C SER A 357 22.57 29.09 19.23
N SER A 358 21.32 29.14 18.74
CA SER A 358 20.56 30.38 18.59
C SER A 358 20.14 30.99 19.92
N ASN A 359 19.83 30.17 20.92
CA ASN A 359 19.52 30.64 22.28
C ASN A 359 20.75 31.16 23.03
N CYS A 360 21.94 30.62 22.77
CA CYS A 360 23.19 31.16 23.32
C CYS A 360 23.54 32.54 22.71
N ASN A 361 23.33 32.71 21.39
CA ASN A 361 23.57 33.98 20.72
C ASN A 361 22.60 35.09 21.13
N SER A 362 21.32 34.76 21.38
CA SER A 362 20.33 35.75 21.85
C SER A 362 20.62 36.23 23.28
N GLN A 363 21.09 35.35 24.17
CA GLN A 363 21.52 35.73 25.53
C GLN A 363 22.83 36.55 25.53
N ALA A 364 23.77 36.27 24.61
CA ALA A 364 24.98 37.08 24.47
C ALA A 364 24.66 38.50 23.97
N THR A 365 23.75 38.67 23.00
CA THR A 365 23.32 40.00 22.54
C THR A 365 22.53 40.79 23.58
N ALA A 366 21.72 40.13 24.42
CA ALA A 366 20.98 40.81 25.48
C ALA A 366 21.89 41.33 26.60
N THR A 367 23.02 40.66 26.86
CA THR A 367 23.99 41.08 27.88
C THR A 367 24.87 42.24 27.41
N VAL A 368 25.19 42.30 26.10
CA VAL A 368 25.97 43.39 25.50
C VAL A 368 25.14 44.68 25.31
N ILE A 369 23.81 44.61 25.27
CA ILE A 369 22.94 45.80 25.21
C ILE A 369 22.61 46.34 26.62
N ALA A 370 22.88 45.57 27.67
CA ALA A 370 22.64 45.94 29.07
C ALA A 370 23.90 46.34 29.86
N SER A 371 25.05 46.49 29.17
CA SER A 371 26.31 47.06 29.71
C SER A 371 26.71 48.28 28.91
#